data_AF-A0A7T3V4F9-F1
#
_entry.id   AF-A0A7T3V4F9-F1
#
_cell.length_a   1.000
_cell.length_b   1.000
_cell.length_c   1.000
_cell.angle_alpha   90.00
_cell.angle_beta   90.00
_cell.angle_gamma   90.00
#
_symmetry.space_group_name_H-M   'P 1'
#
loop_
_entity.id
_entity.type
_entity.pdbx_description
1 polymer ?
#
loop_
_entity_poly.entity_id
_entity_poly.type
_entity_poly.pdbx_seq_one_letter_code
_entity_poly.pdbx_strand_id
1 'polypeptide(L)' 'MYQTVNAYYNGTNIVLDEDVSLRQGQKVMVTILSPEQKTRRAVDWDSYVVKSDRGQNVEKYMKEMRADDRV' A
#
# COMPACT_ATOMS: atom_id res chain seq x y z
N MET A 1 -10.72 17.58 20.87
CA MET A 1 -10.94 16.15 20.55
C MET A 1 -11.67 16.10 19.22
N TYR A 2 -11.17 15.33 18.25
CA TYR A 2 -11.85 15.16 16.96
C TYR A 2 -12.70 13.89 17.02
N GLN A 3 -13.93 13.96 16.51
CA GLN A 3 -14.79 12.81 16.32
C GLN A 3 -14.87 12.50 14.83
N THR A 4 -14.76 11.22 14.48
CA THR A 4 -15.02 10.76 13.11
C THR A 4 -16.41 10.17 13.08
N VAL A 5 -17.21 10.54 12.09
CA VAL A 5 -18.62 10.16 11.97
C VAL A 5 -18.79 9.56 10.59
N ASN A 6 -19.41 8.38 10.52
CA ASN A 6 -19.76 7.78 9.24
C ASN A 6 -20.91 8.54 8.61
N ALA A 7 -20.85 8.66 7.29
CA ALA A 7 -21.80 9.41 6.51
C ALA A 7 -21.84 8.88 5.09
N TYR A 8 -22.95 9.13 4.41
CA TYR A 8 -23.10 8.84 2.99
C TYR A 8 -23.55 10.07 2.23
N TYR A 9 -23.22 10.12 0.93
CA TYR A 9 -23.67 11.18 0.04
C TYR A 9 -24.94 10.75 -0.70
N ASN A 10 -26.01 11.53 -0.59
CA ASN A 10 -27.29 11.21 -1.22
C ASN A 10 -27.49 11.87 -2.60
N GLY A 11 -26.45 12.50 -3.16
CA GLY A 11 -26.52 13.25 -4.42
C GLY A 11 -26.67 14.76 -4.25
N THR A 12 -26.96 15.25 -3.05
CA THR A 12 -27.03 16.70 -2.77
C THR A 12 -26.35 17.04 -1.45
N ASN A 13 -26.61 16.25 -0.40
CA ASN A 13 -26.11 16.48 0.95
C ASN A 13 -25.32 15.27 1.45
N ILE A 14 -24.40 15.54 2.39
CA ILE A 14 -23.78 14.50 3.22
C ILE A 14 -24.71 14.25 4.40
N VAL A 15 -25.20 13.02 4.52
CA VAL A 15 -26.08 12.58 5.61
C VAL A 15 -25.23 11.82 6.61
N LEU A 16 -25.23 12.28 7.86
CA LEU A 16 -24.51 11.64 8.96
C LEU A 16 -25.35 10.49 9.52
N ASP A 17 -24.69 9.37 9.86
CA ASP A 17 -25.38 8.22 10.48
C ASP A 17 -25.73 8.49 11.96
N GLU A 18 -25.00 9.40 12.60
CA GLU A 18 -25.20 9.81 13.99
C GLU A 18 -25.68 11.26 14.06
N ASP A 19 -26.49 11.56 15.08
CA ASP A 19 -26.92 12.94 15.35
C ASP A 19 -25.77 13.73 15.99
N VAL A 20 -25.23 14.68 15.23
CA VAL A 20 -24.10 15.52 15.62
C VAL A 20 -24.50 16.98 15.50
N SER A 21 -24.53 17.67 16.64
CA SER A 21 -24.82 19.10 16.70
C SER A 21 -23.67 19.92 16.11
N LEU A 22 -23.83 20.37 14.87
CA LEU A 22 -22.91 21.29 14.21
C LEU A 22 -23.35 22.75 14.38
N ARG A 23 -22.39 23.65 14.47
CA ARG A 23 -22.64 25.11 14.50
C ARG A 23 -22.39 25.72 13.12
N GLN A 24 -23.12 26.79 12.81
CA GLN A 24 -22.87 27.56 11.59
C GLN A 24 -21.43 28.10 11.59
N GLY A 25 -20.70 27.86 10.50
CA GLY A 25 -19.29 28.28 10.34
C GLY A 25 -18.26 27.36 11.02
N GLN A 26 -18.67 26.24 11.61
CA GLN A 26 -17.75 25.28 12.20
C GLN A 26 -16.84 24.65 11.13
N LYS A 27 -15.52 24.69 11.37
CA LYS A 27 -14.54 24.05 10.49
C LYS A 27 -14.63 22.53 10.63
N VAL A 28 -14.81 21.85 9.52
CA VAL A 28 -14.88 20.38 9.44
C VAL A 28 -13.81 19.84 8.49
N MET A 29 -13.38 18.61 8.72
CA MET A 29 -12.49 17.86 7.84
C MET A 29 -13.28 16.69 7.26
N VAL A 30 -13.28 16.57 5.93
CA VAL A 30 -14.01 15.52 5.23
C VAL A 30 -13.01 14.54 4.63
N THR A 31 -13.18 13.26 4.95
CA THR A 31 -12.42 12.16 4.33
C THR A 31 -13.36 11.42 3.39
N ILE A 32 -13.04 11.42 2.10
CA ILE A 32 -13.83 10.73 1.09
C ILE A 32 -13.32 9.30 0.97
N LEU A 33 -14.17 8.32 1.31
CA LEU A 33 -13.90 6.92 1.06
C LEU A 33 -14.12 6.65 -0.43
N SER A 34 -13.04 6.70 -1.20
CA SER A 34 -13.09 6.19 -2.57
C SER A 34 -13.14 4.67 -2.51
N PRO A 35 -14.06 3.99 -3.23
CA PRO A 35 -13.89 2.57 -3.46
C PRO A 35 -12.54 2.45 -4.16
N GLU A 36 -11.57 1.81 -3.51
CA GLU A 36 -10.29 1.55 -4.14
C GLU A 36 -10.59 0.94 -5.52
N GLN A 37 -10.33 1.70 -6.59
CA GLN A 37 -9.79 1.06 -7.76
C GLN A 37 -8.48 0.47 -7.26
N LYS A 38 -8.56 -0.79 -6.82
CA LYS A 38 -7.41 -1.67 -6.69
C LYS A 38 -6.86 -1.85 -8.09
N THR A 39 -6.28 -0.80 -8.66
CA THR A 39 -5.09 -0.97 -9.45
C THR A 39 -4.09 -1.51 -8.45
N ARG A 40 -4.12 -2.84 -8.26
CA ARG A 40 -2.99 -3.56 -7.68
C ARG A 40 -1.82 -3.07 -8.52
N ARG A 41 -1.07 -2.09 -8.02
CA ARG A 41 0.22 -1.76 -8.60
C ARG A 41 0.95 -3.08 -8.52
N ALA A 42 1.24 -3.65 -9.69
CA ALA A 42 2.03 -4.86 -9.75
C ALA A 42 3.32 -4.54 -8.99
N VAL A 43 3.45 -5.12 -7.81
CA VAL A 43 4.64 -4.91 -6.98
C VAL A 43 5.76 -5.59 -7.75
N ASP A 44 6.70 -4.80 -8.22
CA ASP A 44 7.91 -5.31 -8.84
C ASP A 44 8.83 -5.85 -7.74
N TRP A 45 8.64 -7.12 -7.43
CA TRP A 45 9.43 -7.84 -6.44
C TRP A 45 10.92 -7.89 -6.80
N ASP A 46 11.25 -7.77 -8.09
CA ASP A 46 12.64 -7.78 -8.56
C ASP A 46 13.40 -6.50 -8.18
N SER A 47 12.68 -5.40 -7.91
CA SER A 47 13.28 -4.14 -7.45
C SER A 47 13.85 -4.21 -6.03
N TYR A 48 13.37 -5.15 -5.20
CA TYR A 48 13.80 -5.34 -3.81
C TYR A 48 14.91 -6.40 -3.66
N VAL A 49 15.21 -7.14 -4.74
CA VAL A 49 16.30 -8.13 -4.73
C VAL A 49 17.62 -7.42 -4.96
N VAL A 50 18.50 -7.46 -3.96
CA VAL A 50 19.90 -7.03 -4.12
C VAL A 50 20.57 -7.98 -5.10
N LYS A 51 20.86 -7.50 -6.32
CA LYS A 51 21.57 -8.26 -7.36
C LYS A 51 23.01 -8.51 -6.90
N SER A 52 23.24 -9.63 -6.23
CA SER A 52 24.59 -10.10 -5.90
C SER A 52 25.22 -10.80 -7.10
N ASP A 53 26.54 -10.66 -7.28
CA ASP A 53 27.29 -11.35 -8.34
C ASP A 53 27.13 -12.87 -8.30
N ARG A 54 26.92 -13.43 -7.09
CA ARG A 54 26.63 -14.86 -6.87
C ARG A 54 25.26 -15.29 -7.40
N GLY A 55 24.27 -14.39 -7.40
CA GLY A 55 22.93 -14.66 -7.92
C GLY A 55 22.82 -14.52 -9.44
N GLN A 56 23.68 -13.72 -10.07
CA GLN A 56 23.69 -13.59 -11.54
C GLN A 56 24.54 -14.67 -12.22
N ASN A 57 25.60 -15.13 -11.57
CA ASN A 57 26.53 -16.13 -12.11
C ASN A 57 26.51 -17.43 -11.29
N VAL A 58 25.30 -17.94 -10.99
CA VAL A 58 25.10 -19.17 -10.21
C VAL A 58 25.87 -20.34 -10.82
N GLU A 59 25.91 -20.42 -12.15
CA GLU A 59 26.61 -21.48 -12.88
C GLU A 59 28.13 -21.45 -12.64
N LYS A 60 28.74 -20.26 -12.63
CA LYS A 60 30.16 -20.08 -12.36
C LYS A 60 30.49 -20.41 -10.90
N TYR A 61 29.67 -19.94 -9.97
CA TYR A 61 29.82 -20.24 -8.53
C TYR A 61 29.70 -21.74 -8.23
N MET A 62 28.71 -22.41 -8.83
CA MET A 62 28.50 -23.85 -8.69
C MET A 62 29.63 -24.67 -9.32
N LYS A 63 30.28 -24.15 -10.37
CA LYS A 63 31.45 -24.78 -11.00
C LYS A 63 32.71 -24.64 -10.15
N GLU A 64 32.89 -23.49 -9.50
CA GLU A 64 34.00 -23.25 -8.56
C GLU A 64 33.88 -24.14 -7.32
N MET A 65 32.71 -24.24 -6.68
CA MET A 65 32.53 -25.13 -5.51
C MET A 65 32.77 -26.61 -5.85
N ARG A 66 32.34 -27.09 -7.02
CA ARG A 66 32.57 -28.49 -7.44
C ARG A 66 34.02 -28.78 -7.84
N ALA A 67 34.78 -27.76 -8.21
CA ALA A 67 36.20 -27.92 -8.51
C ALA A 67 37.02 -28.10 -7.22
N ASP A 68 36.64 -27.39 -6.14
CA ASP A 68 37.27 -27.50 -4.82
C ASP A 68 36.90 -28.78 -4.06
N ASP A 69 35.75 -29.41 -4.36
CA ASP A 69 35.34 -30.70 -3.77
C ASP A 69 36.13 -31.92 -4.28
N ARG A 70 37.06 -31.75 -5.26
CA ARG A 70 37.81 -32.86 -5.88
C ARG A 70 39.20 -33.10 -5.27
N VAL A 71 39.42 -32.71 -4.01
CA VAL A 71 40.65 -33.01 -3.24
C VAL A 71 40.51 -34.34 -2.49
#